data_AF-A0A1C6I2B0-F1
#
_entry.id   AF-A0A1C6I2B0-F1
#
_cell.length_a   1.000
_cell.length_b   1.000
_cell.length_c   1.000
_cell.angle_alpha   90.00
_cell.angle_beta   90.00
_cell.angle_gamma   90.00
#
_symmetry.space_group_name_H-M   'P 1'
#
loop_
_entity.id
_entity.type
_entity.pdbx_description
1 polymer ?
#
loop_
_entity_poly.entity_id
_entity_poly.type
_entity_poly.pdbx_seq_one_letter_code
_entity_poly.pdbx_strand_id
1 'polypeptide(L)'
;MDSKNRLAIAIAITCLIVVAIFASFGRSLFFVHIPSITLSDASSEEPPASGSSGPEAADQYWQVDVTPETVQSIVATLIRPDSYYRELTVETLWSGGSFSSSVQYWQDRAWSHTRQDLASGAVRHDLAGPEEAYYWYEGSSAWNALPADERSHDLAQHIPTYETVLDLDPDSITETGYELRGPYPCVYVAFQGEDSASVERYWISTDNGLLVSAEREINGELVYRMTAYGQVQIPCPATASFALPDGQVLHMV
;
A
#
# COMPACT_ATOMS: atom_id res chain seq x y z
N MET A 1 33.80 38.57 -1.07
CA MET A 1 34.00 37.54 -0.02
C MET A 1 35.39 36.96 -0.20
N ASP A 2 36.27 37.13 0.79
CA ASP A 2 37.65 36.64 0.75
C ASP A 2 37.73 35.13 0.52
N SER A 3 38.72 34.67 -0.25
CA SER A 3 38.94 33.25 -0.58
C SER A 3 39.06 32.36 0.66
N LYS A 4 39.55 32.95 1.76
CA LYS A 4 39.72 32.32 3.07
C LYS A 4 38.38 31.96 3.72
N ASN A 5 37.33 32.74 3.48
CA ASN A 5 35.99 32.49 4.03
C ASN A 5 35.24 31.41 3.23
N ARG A 6 35.48 31.31 1.92
CA ARG A 6 34.92 30.23 1.09
C ARG A 6 35.51 28.86 1.44
N LEU A 7 36.81 28.79 1.74
CA LEU A 7 37.46 27.54 2.14
C LEU A 7 36.96 27.05 3.51
N ALA A 8 36.78 27.96 4.48
CA ALA A 8 36.24 27.61 5.79
C ALA A 8 34.81 27.05 5.71
N ILE A 9 33.96 27.65 4.85
CA ILE A 9 32.58 27.17 4.64
C ILE A 9 32.58 25.80 3.96
N ALA A 10 33.44 25.58 2.95
CA ALA A 10 33.51 24.29 2.26
C ALA A 10 33.97 23.14 3.19
N ILE A 11 34.93 23.40 4.08
CA ILE A 11 35.39 22.43 5.08
C ILE A 11 34.27 22.12 6.08
N ALA A 12 33.53 23.14 6.55
CA ALA A 12 32.41 22.95 7.47
C ALA A 12 31.30 22.08 6.87
N ILE A 13 30.94 22.31 5.60
CA ILE A 13 29.91 21.51 4.90
C ILE A 13 30.38 20.06 4.72
N THR A 14 31.64 19.86 4.35
CA THR A 14 32.19 18.50 4.15
C THR A 14 32.22 17.71 5.45
N CYS A 15 32.63 18.34 6.57
CA CYS A 15 32.59 17.70 7.88
C CYS A 15 31.16 17.33 8.31
N LEU A 16 30.18 18.19 8.02
CA LEU A 16 28.78 17.94 8.36
C LEU A 16 28.21 16.74 7.60
N ILE A 17 28.52 16.62 6.30
CA ILE A 17 28.11 15.48 5.48
C ILE A 17 28.73 14.16 6.00
N VAL A 18 30.02 14.17 6.35
CA VAL A 18 30.69 12.97 6.89
C VAL A 18 30.07 12.51 8.21
N VAL A 19 29.75 13.44 9.11
CA VAL A 19 29.07 13.13 10.38
C VAL A 19 27.66 12.56 10.14
N ALA A 20 26.91 13.13 9.20
CA ALA A 20 25.57 12.65 8.85
C ALA A 20 25.60 11.22 8.27
N ILE A 21 26.56 10.91 7.39
CA ILE A 21 26.72 9.57 6.82
C ILE A 21 27.10 8.56 7.92
N PHE A 22 28.00 8.92 8.84
CA PHE A 22 28.40 8.03 9.93
C PHE A 22 27.26 7.79 10.94
N ALA A 23 26.40 8.78 11.19
CA ALA A 23 25.20 8.64 12.01
C ALA A 23 24.13 7.77 11.32
N SER A 24 24.02 7.86 10.00
CA SER A 24 23.03 7.10 9.22
C SER A 24 23.38 5.63 9.08
N PHE A 25 24.67 5.29 8.85
CA PHE A 25 25.09 3.89 8.65
C PHE A 25 25.53 3.17 9.94
N GLY A 26 25.98 3.87 10.98
CA GLY A 26 26.54 3.24 12.19
C GLY A 26 25.52 2.60 13.13
N ARG A 27 24.22 2.91 13.00
CA ARG A 27 23.17 2.45 13.92
C ARG A 27 22.43 1.19 13.47
N SER A 28 22.50 0.86 12.17
CA SER A 28 21.76 -0.26 11.57
C SER A 28 22.39 -1.64 11.81
N LEU A 29 23.70 -1.72 12.11
CA LEU A 29 24.41 -3.01 12.18
C LEU A 29 24.59 -3.61 13.58
N PHE A 30 24.21 -2.93 14.66
CA PHE A 30 24.53 -3.38 16.03
C PHE A 30 23.33 -3.62 16.98
N PHE A 31 22.09 -3.40 16.53
CA PHE A 31 20.89 -3.68 17.32
C PHE A 31 19.99 -4.71 16.64
N VAL A 32 20.52 -5.90 16.38
CA VAL A 32 19.68 -7.07 16.11
C VAL A 32 19.18 -7.60 17.44
N HIS A 33 18.12 -7.00 17.99
CA HIS A 33 17.31 -7.64 19.01
C HIS A 33 16.44 -8.69 18.30
N ILE A 34 16.86 -9.95 18.39
CA ILE A 34 16.02 -11.08 17.99
C ILE A 34 14.79 -11.06 18.92
N PRO A 35 13.57 -10.88 18.40
CA PRO A 35 12.38 -10.83 19.24
C PRO A 35 12.21 -12.15 19.99
N SER A 36 11.94 -12.03 21.29
CA SER A 36 11.77 -13.16 22.21
C SER A 36 10.41 -13.82 21.96
N ILE A 37 10.43 -15.04 21.40
CA ILE A 37 9.25 -15.91 21.32
C ILE A 37 8.91 -16.37 22.74
N THR A 38 7.78 -15.91 23.29
CA THR A 38 7.26 -16.46 24.55
C THR A 38 6.46 -17.71 24.26
N LEU A 39 7.02 -18.87 24.60
CA LEU A 39 6.28 -20.14 24.63
C LEU A 39 5.42 -20.15 25.91
N SER A 40 4.12 -20.32 25.78
CA SER A 40 3.27 -20.68 26.92
C SER A 40 3.72 -22.05 27.44
N ASP A 41 4.11 -22.09 28.71
CA ASP A 41 4.54 -23.32 29.39
C ASP A 41 3.36 -24.29 29.47
N ALA A 42 3.41 -25.36 28.69
CA ALA A 42 2.43 -26.44 28.73
C ALA A 42 2.81 -27.42 29.85
N SER A 43 2.75 -26.95 31.09
CA SER A 43 2.95 -27.79 32.27
C SER A 43 1.60 -28.08 32.92
N SER A 44 0.97 -29.19 32.49
CA SER A 44 0.01 -29.94 33.29
C SER A 44 0.17 -31.43 32.98
N GLU A 45 0.89 -32.10 33.87
CA GLU A 45 1.11 -33.55 33.92
C GLU A 45 -0.17 -34.27 34.39
N GLU A 46 -0.70 -35.23 33.59
CA GLU A 46 -0.77 -36.68 33.92
C GLU A 46 -1.34 -37.54 32.74
N PRO A 47 -0.87 -38.79 32.48
CA PRO A 47 -1.11 -39.58 31.24
C PRO A 47 -1.88 -40.92 31.49
N PRO A 48 -1.93 -41.92 30.56
CA PRO A 48 -2.23 -41.90 29.11
C PRO A 48 -3.35 -42.92 28.70
N ALA A 49 -3.90 -42.78 27.49
CA ALA A 49 -4.48 -43.92 26.76
C ALA A 49 -4.32 -43.78 25.23
N SER A 50 -3.26 -44.42 24.73
CA SER A 50 -3.09 -45.11 23.44
C SER A 50 -3.83 -44.61 22.19
N GLY A 51 -3.05 -44.18 21.19
CA GLY A 51 -3.48 -44.29 19.79
C GLY A 51 -2.67 -43.50 18.77
N SER A 52 -1.66 -44.16 18.18
CA SER A 52 -1.07 -43.87 16.86
C SER A 52 -0.17 -42.64 16.69
N SER A 53 1.14 -42.89 16.80
CA SER A 53 2.22 -42.10 16.20
C SER A 53 2.11 -42.10 14.67
N GLY A 54 1.68 -40.99 14.09
CA GLY A 54 1.90 -40.63 12.68
C GLY A 54 3.02 -39.58 12.57
N PRO A 55 3.90 -39.64 11.55
CA PRO A 55 4.98 -38.68 11.39
C PRO A 55 4.48 -37.44 10.64
N GLU A 56 3.81 -36.52 11.32
CA GLU A 56 3.48 -35.20 10.75
C GLU A 56 3.75 -34.10 11.77
N ALA A 57 5.03 -33.86 12.05
CA ALA A 57 5.51 -32.51 12.34
C ALA A 57 5.66 -31.74 11.01
N ALA A 58 4.59 -31.74 10.20
CA ALA A 58 4.52 -31.04 8.94
C ALA A 58 4.09 -29.60 9.24
N ASP A 59 5.05 -28.69 9.14
CA ASP A 59 4.90 -27.24 9.04
C ASP A 59 3.95 -26.58 10.05
N GLN A 60 4.39 -26.52 11.31
CA GLN A 60 3.81 -25.59 12.28
C GLN A 60 4.23 -24.16 11.90
N TYR A 61 3.47 -23.54 10.99
CA TYR A 61 3.59 -22.11 10.72
C TYR A 61 3.10 -21.33 11.94
N TRP A 62 4.03 -20.69 12.65
CA TRP A 62 3.69 -19.76 13.71
C TRP A 62 3.27 -18.44 13.06
N GLN A 63 2.00 -18.09 13.22
CA GLN A 63 1.50 -16.78 12.78
C GLN A 63 2.19 -15.70 13.61
N VAL A 64 2.87 -14.78 12.94
CA VAL A 64 3.52 -13.64 13.59
C VAL A 64 2.44 -12.62 13.94
N ASP A 65 2.43 -12.17 15.20
CA ASP A 65 1.52 -11.12 15.66
C ASP A 65 1.79 -9.82 14.91
N VAL A 66 0.71 -9.10 14.56
CA VAL A 66 0.81 -7.77 13.95
C VAL A 66 0.94 -6.72 15.05
N THR A 67 2.15 -6.21 15.24
CA THR A 67 2.49 -5.13 16.17
C THR A 67 3.07 -3.95 15.37
N PRO A 68 3.23 -2.76 15.96
CA PRO A 68 3.92 -1.64 15.32
C PRO A 68 5.32 -2.01 14.79
N GLU A 69 6.04 -2.91 15.47
CA GLU A 69 7.38 -3.35 15.07
C GLU A 69 7.37 -4.40 13.94
N THR A 70 6.29 -5.17 13.77
CA THR A 70 6.22 -6.28 12.81
C THR A 70 5.35 -5.99 11.59
N VAL A 71 4.40 -5.05 11.68
CA VAL A 71 3.38 -4.81 10.64
C VAL A 71 3.99 -4.51 9.28
N GLN A 72 5.04 -3.69 9.23
CA GLN A 72 5.70 -3.34 7.97
C GLN A 72 6.37 -4.56 7.33
N SER A 73 7.01 -5.40 8.14
CA SER A 73 7.63 -6.65 7.66
C SER A 73 6.57 -7.63 7.16
N ILE A 74 5.46 -7.79 7.88
CA ILE A 74 4.34 -8.64 7.45
C ILE A 74 3.77 -8.13 6.13
N VAL A 75 3.46 -6.84 6.03
CA VAL A 75 2.95 -6.21 4.81
C VAL A 75 3.92 -6.36 3.65
N ALA A 76 5.23 -6.24 3.87
CA ALA A 76 6.27 -6.46 2.86
C ALA A 76 6.33 -7.91 2.33
N THR A 77 5.84 -8.89 3.10
CA THR A 77 5.74 -10.29 2.62
C THR A 77 4.49 -10.54 1.76
N LEU A 78 3.49 -9.66 1.80
CA LEU A 78 2.29 -9.82 1.01
C LEU A 78 2.58 -9.54 -0.46
N ILE A 79 2.39 -10.56 -1.30
CA ILE A 79 2.67 -10.47 -2.74
C ILE A 79 1.44 -9.89 -3.44
N ARG A 80 1.57 -8.66 -3.93
CA ARG A 80 0.58 -8.07 -4.84
C ARG A 80 0.61 -8.82 -6.18
N PRO A 81 -0.54 -9.24 -6.72
CA PRO A 81 -0.57 -9.79 -8.08
C PRO A 81 -0.12 -8.72 -9.07
N ASP A 82 0.71 -9.10 -10.02
CA ASP A 82 1.16 -8.23 -11.12
C ASP A 82 0.19 -8.24 -12.31
N SER A 83 -0.85 -9.07 -12.27
CA SER A 83 -1.91 -9.14 -13.29
C SER A 83 -3.25 -9.38 -12.61
N TYR A 84 -4.14 -8.39 -12.62
CA TYR A 84 -5.47 -8.50 -12.00
C TYR A 84 -6.46 -7.46 -12.50
N TYR A 85 -7.73 -7.70 -12.21
CA TYR A 85 -8.79 -6.71 -12.31
C TYR A 85 -9.53 -6.59 -10.98
N ARG A 86 -9.89 -5.36 -10.62
CA ARG A 86 -10.73 -5.08 -9.44
C ARG A 86 -11.63 -3.88 -9.67
N GLU A 87 -12.65 -3.79 -8.82
CA GLU A 87 -13.50 -2.61 -8.67
C GLU A 87 -13.39 -2.10 -7.24
N LEU A 88 -13.41 -0.78 -7.10
CA LEU A 88 -13.41 -0.10 -5.81
C LEU A 88 -14.30 1.14 -5.84
N THR A 89 -14.69 1.58 -4.65
CA THR A 89 -15.44 2.82 -4.43
C THR A 89 -14.57 3.77 -3.62
N VAL A 90 -14.44 5.01 -4.09
CA VAL A 90 -13.77 6.10 -3.39
C VAL A 90 -14.81 7.14 -2.97
N GLU A 91 -14.78 7.55 -1.72
CA GLU A 91 -15.67 8.53 -1.13
C GLU A 91 -14.86 9.67 -0.51
N THR A 92 -15.27 10.90 -0.82
CA THR A 92 -14.83 12.12 -0.13
C THR A 92 -16.01 12.66 0.65
N LEU A 93 -15.81 12.93 1.94
CA LEU A 93 -16.87 13.33 2.87
C LEU A 93 -16.56 14.70 3.46
N TRP A 94 -17.60 15.50 3.68
CA TRP A 94 -17.49 16.81 4.34
C TRP A 94 -18.80 17.16 5.05
N SER A 95 -18.78 18.21 5.87
CA SER A 95 -19.99 18.66 6.56
C SER A 95 -21.10 19.03 5.57
N GLY A 96 -22.21 18.28 5.61
CA GLY A 96 -23.37 18.51 4.76
C GLY A 96 -23.31 17.86 3.37
N GLY A 97 -22.31 17.02 3.07
CA GLY A 97 -22.26 16.34 1.77
C GLY A 97 -21.21 15.23 1.66
N SER A 98 -21.29 14.51 0.55
CA SER A 98 -20.27 13.55 0.15
C SER A 98 -20.26 13.43 -1.37
N PHE A 99 -19.14 12.94 -1.90
CA PHE A 99 -19.02 12.48 -3.27
C PHE A 99 -18.51 11.05 -3.25
N SER A 100 -19.11 10.19 -4.08
CA SER A 100 -18.72 8.79 -4.23
C SER A 100 -18.46 8.50 -5.70
N SER A 101 -17.37 7.78 -5.97
CA SER A 101 -16.86 7.47 -7.30
C SER A 101 -16.60 5.97 -7.40
N SER A 102 -17.11 5.35 -8.46
CA SER A 102 -16.75 3.97 -8.81
C SER A 102 -15.51 3.98 -9.69
N VAL A 103 -14.59 3.07 -9.38
CA VAL A 103 -13.30 2.91 -10.07
C VAL A 103 -13.18 1.47 -10.50
N GLN A 104 -12.90 1.26 -11.79
CA GLN A 104 -12.50 -0.02 -12.35
C GLN A 104 -11.01 0.03 -12.65
N TYR A 105 -10.27 -1.01 -12.26
CA TYR A 105 -8.82 -1.03 -12.37
C TYR A 105 -8.33 -2.36 -12.95
N TRP A 106 -7.51 -2.27 -13.99
CA TRP A 106 -6.80 -3.39 -14.60
C TRP A 106 -5.29 -3.18 -14.41
N GLN A 107 -4.60 -4.21 -13.95
CA GLN A 107 -3.14 -4.31 -13.95
C GLN A 107 -2.74 -5.46 -14.85
N ASP A 108 -1.74 -5.27 -15.69
CA ASP A 108 -0.96 -6.36 -16.26
C ASP A 108 0.51 -5.97 -16.41
N ARG A 109 1.38 -6.61 -15.63
CA ARG A 109 2.82 -6.37 -15.55
C ARG A 109 3.12 -4.90 -15.25
N ALA A 110 3.68 -4.17 -16.20
CA ALA A 110 4.00 -2.74 -16.07
C ALA A 110 2.89 -1.81 -16.61
N TRP A 111 1.73 -2.38 -16.99
CA TRP A 111 0.61 -1.63 -17.53
C TRP A 111 -0.55 -1.58 -16.54
N SER A 112 -1.15 -0.41 -16.41
CA SER A 112 -2.39 -0.24 -15.65
C SER A 112 -3.39 0.60 -16.42
N HIS A 113 -4.67 0.23 -16.36
CA HIS A 113 -5.76 1.06 -16.86
C HIS A 113 -6.76 1.28 -15.72
N THR A 114 -7.14 2.54 -15.52
CA THR A 114 -8.19 2.95 -14.61
C THR A 114 -9.33 3.59 -15.39
N ARG A 115 -10.56 3.21 -15.07
CA ARG A 115 -11.77 3.93 -15.50
C ARG A 115 -12.50 4.42 -14.26
N GLN A 116 -12.80 5.72 -14.20
CA GLN A 116 -13.37 6.36 -13.02
C GLN A 116 -14.50 7.32 -13.36
N ASP A 117 -15.59 7.24 -12.61
CA ASP A 117 -16.68 8.22 -12.66
C ASP A 117 -16.35 9.45 -11.82
N LEU A 118 -16.44 10.66 -12.40
CA LEU A 118 -16.13 11.92 -11.71
C LEU A 118 -17.39 12.65 -11.21
N ALA A 119 -17.20 13.56 -10.26
CA ALA A 119 -18.28 14.39 -9.70
C ALA A 119 -18.98 15.27 -10.73
N SER A 120 -18.31 15.59 -11.83
CA SER A 120 -18.87 16.32 -12.97
C SER A 120 -19.86 15.49 -13.79
N GLY A 121 -19.95 14.18 -13.57
CA GLY A 121 -20.65 13.22 -14.42
C GLY A 121 -19.84 12.75 -15.62
N ALA A 122 -18.62 13.26 -15.82
CA ALA A 122 -17.71 12.74 -16.82
C ALA A 122 -17.08 11.42 -16.34
N VAL A 123 -16.69 10.57 -17.30
CA VAL A 123 -15.89 9.37 -17.03
C VAL A 123 -14.48 9.64 -17.52
N ARG A 124 -13.50 9.45 -16.64
CA ARG A 124 -12.08 9.59 -16.94
C ARG A 124 -11.44 8.22 -17.08
N HIS A 125 -10.50 8.13 -18.00
CA HIS A 125 -9.61 7.01 -18.16
C HIS A 125 -8.18 7.46 -17.94
N ASP A 126 -7.40 6.62 -17.26
CA ASP A 126 -5.97 6.77 -17.08
C ASP A 126 -5.28 5.45 -17.47
N LEU A 127 -4.32 5.51 -18.39
CA LEU A 127 -3.57 4.36 -18.88
C LEU A 127 -2.09 4.63 -18.64
N ALA A 128 -1.45 3.87 -17.77
CA ALA A 128 -0.02 3.99 -17.50
C ALA A 128 0.73 2.77 -18.04
N GLY A 129 1.86 3.03 -18.69
CA GLY A 129 2.84 2.02 -19.07
C GLY A 129 4.20 2.30 -18.41
N PRO A 130 5.28 1.65 -18.89
CA PRO A 130 6.61 1.76 -18.28
C PRO A 130 7.25 3.16 -18.32
N GLU A 131 6.91 3.98 -19.32
CA GLU A 131 7.56 5.27 -19.58
C GLU A 131 6.58 6.44 -19.61
N GLU A 132 5.37 6.22 -20.13
CA GLU A 132 4.35 7.24 -20.31
C GLU A 132 3.04 6.82 -19.67
N ALA A 133 2.33 7.81 -19.17
CA ALA A 133 0.94 7.71 -18.74
C ALA A 133 0.08 8.64 -19.59
N TYR A 134 -1.15 8.20 -19.83
CA TYR A 134 -2.13 8.88 -20.66
C TYR A 134 -3.42 9.07 -19.90
N TYR A 135 -4.14 10.15 -20.19
CA TYR A 135 -5.51 10.29 -19.72
C TYR A 135 -6.43 10.90 -20.77
N TRP A 136 -7.69 10.50 -20.73
CA TRP A 136 -8.76 11.03 -21.57
C TRP A 136 -10.11 10.93 -20.86
N TYR A 137 -11.12 11.53 -21.48
CA TYR A 137 -12.50 11.40 -21.03
C TYR A 137 -13.28 10.53 -22.01
N GLU A 138 -14.17 9.69 -21.49
CA GLU A 138 -15.03 8.81 -22.29
C GLU A 138 -15.74 9.59 -23.41
N GLY A 139 -15.71 9.05 -24.63
CA GLY A 139 -16.25 9.70 -25.83
C GLY A 139 -15.34 10.77 -26.47
N SER A 140 -14.23 11.16 -25.85
CA SER A 140 -13.20 11.98 -26.48
C SER A 140 -12.37 11.16 -27.47
N SER A 141 -11.99 11.77 -28.60
CA SER A 141 -10.96 11.23 -29.50
C SER A 141 -9.55 11.75 -29.21
N ALA A 142 -9.43 12.69 -28.26
CA ALA A 142 -8.17 13.28 -27.84
C ALA A 142 -7.77 12.77 -26.44
N TRP A 143 -6.47 12.60 -26.23
CA TRP A 143 -5.84 12.25 -24.96
C TRP A 143 -4.67 13.17 -24.66
N ASN A 144 -4.23 13.17 -23.41
CA ASN A 144 -3.01 13.83 -22.96
C ASN A 144 -1.99 12.77 -22.54
N ALA A 145 -0.70 13.13 -22.55
CA ALA A 145 0.39 12.28 -22.12
C ALA A 145 1.26 13.00 -21.08
N LEU A 146 1.81 12.24 -20.14
CA LEU A 146 2.73 12.68 -19.11
C LEU A 146 3.74 11.56 -18.82
N PRO A 147 4.93 11.86 -18.28
CA PRO A 147 5.85 10.82 -17.82
C PRO A 147 5.19 9.93 -16.76
N ALA A 148 5.41 8.62 -16.84
CA ALA A 148 4.98 7.67 -15.81
C ALA A 148 6.04 7.51 -14.71
N ASP A 149 5.58 7.26 -13.49
CA ASP A 149 6.39 6.81 -12.35
C ASP A 149 5.73 5.64 -11.63
N GLU A 150 6.45 5.03 -10.68
CA GLU A 150 5.96 3.89 -9.89
C GLU A 150 4.70 4.20 -9.07
N ARG A 151 4.33 5.48 -8.87
CA ARG A 151 3.15 5.88 -8.09
C ARG A 151 1.95 6.24 -8.97
N SER A 152 2.16 6.37 -10.28
CA SER A 152 1.16 6.85 -11.23
C SER A 152 -0.08 5.96 -11.25
N HIS A 153 0.06 4.66 -11.01
CA HIS A 153 -1.06 3.71 -11.00
C HIS A 153 -1.96 3.84 -9.76
N ASP A 154 -1.40 4.12 -8.59
CA ASP A 154 -2.17 4.29 -7.35
C ASP A 154 -2.78 5.69 -7.28
N LEU A 155 -2.05 6.71 -7.76
CA LEU A 155 -2.58 8.07 -7.94
C LEU A 155 -3.79 8.09 -8.89
N ALA A 156 -3.75 7.33 -9.98
CA ALA A 156 -4.86 7.22 -10.93
C ALA A 156 -6.12 6.61 -10.30
N GLN A 157 -5.97 5.77 -9.28
CA GLN A 157 -7.11 5.18 -8.55
C GLN A 157 -7.60 6.07 -7.40
N HIS A 158 -6.94 7.19 -7.11
CA HIS A 158 -7.18 8.02 -5.92
C HIS A 158 -7.12 7.22 -4.61
N ILE A 159 -6.18 6.28 -4.53
CA ILE A 159 -5.95 5.48 -3.32
C ILE A 159 -4.62 5.84 -2.68
N PRO A 160 -4.49 5.71 -1.35
CA PRO A 160 -3.18 5.71 -0.73
C PRO A 160 -2.31 4.59 -1.29
N THR A 161 -1.02 4.88 -1.41
CA THR A 161 -0.02 3.94 -1.94
C THR A 161 0.27 2.85 -0.91
N TYR A 162 0.45 1.61 -1.38
CA TYR A 162 0.93 0.50 -0.54
C TYR A 162 2.26 0.84 0.13
N GLU A 163 3.11 1.54 -0.62
CA GLU A 163 4.41 2.05 -0.22
C GLU A 163 4.31 2.98 0.99
N THR A 164 3.17 3.65 1.20
CA THR A 164 2.94 4.49 2.39
C THR A 164 3.12 3.69 3.67
N VAL A 165 2.63 2.44 3.74
CA VAL A 165 2.76 1.60 4.94
C VAL A 165 4.21 1.19 5.17
N LEU A 166 4.91 0.85 4.09
CA LEU A 166 6.31 0.43 4.14
C LEU A 166 7.24 1.58 4.58
N ASP A 167 6.87 2.81 4.26
CA ASP A 167 7.65 4.01 4.56
C ASP A 167 7.24 4.71 5.88
N LEU A 168 6.25 4.18 6.63
CA LEU A 168 5.81 4.77 7.90
C LEU A 168 6.96 4.84 8.93
N ASP A 169 6.98 5.94 9.68
CA ASP A 169 7.70 6.00 10.95
C ASP A 169 6.99 5.08 11.96
N PRO A 170 7.65 4.05 12.52
CA PRO A 170 7.04 3.18 13.52
C PRO A 170 6.43 3.94 14.71
N ASP A 171 6.99 5.09 15.09
CA ASP A 171 6.47 5.90 16.19
C ASP A 171 5.12 6.59 15.86
N SER A 172 4.75 6.66 14.57
CA SER A 172 3.45 7.18 14.11
C SER A 172 2.34 6.13 14.15
N ILE A 173 2.68 4.84 14.25
CA ILE A 173 1.73 3.73 14.22
C ILE A 173 1.01 3.64 15.58
N THR A 174 -0.31 3.77 15.56
CA THR A 174 -1.12 3.84 16.77
C THR A 174 -1.87 2.54 17.06
N GLU A 175 -2.25 1.80 16.02
CA GLU A 175 -2.98 0.53 16.15
C GLU A 175 -2.57 -0.43 15.03
N THR A 176 -2.56 -1.72 15.34
CA THR A 176 -2.26 -2.80 14.39
C THR A 176 -3.03 -4.06 14.75
N GLY A 177 -3.26 -4.94 13.77
CA GLY A 177 -3.88 -6.24 14.06
C GLY A 177 -4.17 -7.07 12.82
N TYR A 178 -4.61 -8.30 13.06
CA TYR A 178 -5.38 -9.03 12.05
C TYR A 178 -6.86 -8.78 12.30
N GLU A 179 -7.59 -8.35 11.27
CA GLU A 179 -9.01 -8.03 11.37
C GLU A 179 -9.78 -8.50 10.14
N LEU A 180 -11.09 -8.64 10.29
CA LEU A 180 -11.98 -8.77 9.14
C LEU A 180 -12.45 -7.38 8.70
N ARG A 181 -12.27 -7.07 7.41
CA ARG A 181 -12.86 -5.89 6.79
C ARG A 181 -13.88 -6.33 5.74
N GLY A 182 -15.16 -6.27 6.10
CA GLY A 182 -16.19 -6.98 5.35
C GLY A 182 -15.93 -8.49 5.42
N PRO A 183 -15.93 -9.22 4.29
CA PRO A 183 -15.63 -10.65 4.27
C PRO A 183 -14.12 -10.97 4.17
N TYR A 184 -13.23 -9.97 4.10
CA TYR A 184 -11.81 -10.17 3.80
C TYR A 184 -10.95 -10.16 5.07
N PRO A 185 -10.08 -11.18 5.26
CA PRO A 185 -9.06 -11.17 6.31
C PRO A 185 -7.92 -10.22 5.93
N CYS A 186 -7.66 -9.25 6.81
CA CYS A 186 -6.75 -8.15 6.55
C CYS A 186 -5.69 -8.01 7.65
N VAL A 187 -4.52 -7.53 7.24
CA VAL A 187 -3.60 -6.81 8.12
C VAL A 187 -4.15 -5.38 8.25
N TYR A 188 -4.41 -4.96 9.48
CA TYR A 188 -4.86 -3.62 9.84
C TYR A 188 -3.69 -2.81 10.38
N VAL A 189 -3.62 -1.54 9.94
CA VAL A 189 -2.71 -0.54 10.48
C VAL A 189 -3.43 0.80 10.59
N ALA A 190 -3.30 1.45 11.73
CA ALA A 190 -3.66 2.85 11.93
C ALA A 190 -2.43 3.65 12.30
N PHE A 191 -2.35 4.87 11.79
CA PHE A 191 -1.23 5.76 12.06
C PHE A 191 -1.66 7.22 12.04
N GLN A 192 -0.90 8.05 12.73
CA GLN A 192 -1.02 9.49 12.70
C GLN A 192 -0.41 10.01 11.40
N GLY A 193 -1.20 10.71 10.58
CA GLY A 193 -0.68 11.38 9.38
C GLY A 193 0.25 12.55 9.69
N GLU A 194 0.91 13.08 8.66
CA GLU A 194 1.88 14.18 8.80
C GLU A 194 1.31 15.40 9.51
N ASP A 195 0.07 15.74 9.18
CA ASP A 195 -0.72 16.69 9.95
C ASP A 195 -1.23 15.95 11.19
N SER A 196 -0.67 16.22 12.37
CA SER A 196 -1.08 15.60 13.66
C SER A 196 -2.59 15.65 14.02
N ALA A 197 -3.41 16.25 13.17
CA ALA A 197 -4.87 16.22 13.24
C ALA A 197 -5.51 15.05 12.45
N SER A 198 -4.76 14.34 11.59
CA SER A 198 -5.26 13.29 10.71
C SER A 198 -4.88 11.89 11.16
N VAL A 199 -5.85 10.99 11.20
CA VAL A 199 -5.63 9.56 11.48
C VAL A 199 -5.96 8.80 10.21
N GLU A 200 -5.05 7.94 9.77
CA GLU A 200 -5.25 7.08 8.61
C GLU A 200 -5.31 5.62 9.03
N ARG A 201 -6.18 4.85 8.36
CA ARG A 201 -6.43 3.45 8.66
C ARG A 201 -6.50 2.64 7.39
N TYR A 202 -5.63 1.64 7.24
CA TYR A 202 -5.56 0.78 6.07
C TYR A 202 -5.82 -0.68 6.45
N TRP A 203 -6.56 -1.37 5.58
CA TRP A 203 -6.81 -2.81 5.66
C TRP A 203 -6.28 -3.47 4.39
N ILE A 204 -5.19 -4.22 4.54
CA ILE A 204 -4.50 -4.90 3.44
C ILE A 204 -4.88 -6.38 3.45
N SER A 205 -5.40 -6.90 2.35
CA SER A 205 -5.79 -8.31 2.22
C SER A 205 -4.61 -9.23 2.49
N THR A 206 -4.79 -10.19 3.40
CA THR A 206 -3.82 -11.25 3.64
C THR A 206 -3.73 -12.23 2.47
N ASP A 207 -4.74 -12.30 1.60
CA ASP A 207 -4.79 -13.24 0.48
C ASP A 207 -3.95 -12.79 -0.71
N ASN A 208 -3.89 -11.48 -0.98
CA ASN A 208 -3.30 -10.93 -2.21
C ASN A 208 -2.54 -9.61 -2.03
N GLY A 209 -2.36 -9.11 -0.80
CA GLY A 209 -1.63 -7.88 -0.53
C GLY A 209 -2.27 -6.59 -1.06
N LEU A 210 -3.48 -6.66 -1.63
CA LEU A 210 -4.18 -5.48 -2.12
C LEU A 210 -4.93 -4.78 -0.98
N LEU A 211 -4.95 -3.45 -1.03
CA LEU A 211 -5.74 -2.62 -0.12
C LEU A 211 -7.24 -2.90 -0.33
N VAL A 212 -7.91 -3.38 0.72
CA VAL A 212 -9.35 -3.69 0.77
C VAL A 212 -10.15 -2.47 1.22
N SER A 213 -9.59 -1.69 2.14
CA SER A 213 -10.19 -0.45 2.61
C SER A 213 -9.10 0.52 3.05
N ALA A 214 -9.34 1.81 2.86
CA ALA A 214 -8.57 2.87 3.51
C ALA A 214 -9.51 3.96 4.01
N GLU A 215 -9.18 4.57 5.13
CA GLU A 215 -9.94 5.67 5.72
C GLU A 215 -8.97 6.77 6.17
N ARG A 216 -9.40 8.03 6.03
CA ARG A 216 -8.73 9.17 6.65
C ARG A 216 -9.76 9.96 7.44
N GLU A 217 -9.44 10.19 8.70
CA GLU A 217 -10.16 11.08 9.60
C GLU A 217 -9.34 12.35 9.84
N ILE A 218 -10.01 13.49 9.98
CA ILE A 218 -9.40 14.76 10.41
C ILE A 218 -10.23 15.28 11.58
N ASN A 219 -9.58 15.54 12.72
CA ASN A 219 -10.26 15.96 13.96
C ASN A 219 -11.41 15.03 14.38
N GLY A 220 -11.30 13.72 14.10
CA GLY A 220 -12.32 12.72 14.39
C GLY A 220 -13.49 12.67 13.39
N GLU A 221 -13.46 13.46 12.32
CA GLU A 221 -14.43 13.37 11.23
C GLU A 221 -13.84 12.57 10.06
N LEU A 222 -14.55 11.54 9.58
CA LEU A 222 -14.16 10.80 8.38
C LEU A 222 -14.30 11.70 7.14
N VAL A 223 -13.19 11.95 6.45
CA VAL A 223 -13.13 12.82 5.26
C VAL A 223 -12.87 12.06 3.97
N TYR A 224 -12.36 10.82 4.07
CA TYR A 224 -12.07 9.96 2.94
C TYR A 224 -12.30 8.50 3.31
N ARG A 225 -12.87 7.75 2.38
CA ARG A 225 -12.97 6.29 2.47
C ARG A 225 -12.79 5.65 1.09
N MET A 226 -11.97 4.62 1.02
CA MET A 226 -11.94 3.68 -0.09
C MET A 226 -12.39 2.31 0.39
N THR A 227 -13.19 1.61 -0.43
CA THR A 227 -13.57 0.21 -0.22
C THR A 227 -13.49 -0.59 -1.52
N ALA A 228 -12.92 -1.79 -1.45
CA ALA A 228 -12.78 -2.72 -2.56
C ALA A 228 -13.31 -4.09 -2.13
N TYR A 229 -14.64 -4.19 -1.93
CA TYR A 229 -15.27 -5.42 -1.45
C TYR A 229 -15.68 -6.40 -2.55
N GLY A 230 -15.47 -6.04 -3.82
CA GLY A 230 -15.67 -6.94 -4.95
C GLY A 230 -14.60 -8.01 -5.03
N GLN A 231 -14.91 -9.13 -5.68
CA GLN A 231 -13.93 -10.17 -5.93
C GLN A 231 -12.86 -9.65 -6.89
N VAL A 232 -11.59 -9.83 -6.52
CA VAL A 232 -10.46 -9.55 -7.42
C VAL A 232 -10.34 -10.69 -8.43
N GLN A 233 -10.32 -10.36 -9.71
CA GLN A 233 -10.05 -11.33 -10.77
C GLN A 233 -8.54 -11.40 -11.02
N ILE A 234 -7.97 -12.60 -10.87
CA ILE A 234 -6.54 -12.88 -11.08
C ILE A 234 -6.45 -14.12 -11.98
N PRO A 235 -5.78 -14.07 -13.16
CA PRO A 235 -5.07 -12.92 -13.74
C PRO A 235 -6.02 -11.86 -14.32
N CYS A 236 -5.45 -10.78 -14.86
CA CYS A 236 -6.18 -9.77 -15.63
C CYS A 236 -7.01 -10.44 -16.76
N PRO A 237 -8.27 -10.04 -16.99
CA PRO A 237 -9.07 -10.59 -18.08
C PRO A 237 -8.41 -10.34 -19.45
N ALA A 238 -8.40 -11.36 -20.31
CA ALA A 238 -7.92 -11.22 -21.70
C ALA A 238 -8.73 -10.22 -22.55
N THR A 239 -9.89 -9.80 -22.06
CA THR A 239 -10.73 -8.76 -22.66
C THR A 239 -10.40 -7.35 -22.16
N ALA A 240 -9.43 -7.19 -21.25
CA ALA A 240 -8.99 -5.88 -20.79
C ALA A 240 -8.40 -5.08 -21.96
N SER A 241 -8.73 -3.79 -22.01
CA SER A 241 -8.28 -2.90 -23.07
C SER A 241 -7.21 -1.97 -22.52
N PHE A 242 -6.01 -2.01 -23.11
CA PHE A 242 -4.92 -1.07 -22.87
C PHE A 242 -4.63 -0.32 -24.18
N ALA A 243 -5.63 0.42 -24.65
CA ALA A 243 -5.62 1.12 -25.92
C ALA A 243 -6.03 2.59 -25.75
N LEU A 244 -5.48 3.45 -26.61
CA LEU A 244 -5.83 4.87 -26.69
C LEU A 244 -7.17 5.07 -27.42
N PRO A 245 -7.79 6.26 -27.32
CA PRO A 245 -9.09 6.54 -27.96
C PRO A 245 -9.15 6.36 -29.48
N ASP A 246 -8.02 6.46 -30.17
CA ASP A 246 -7.93 6.25 -31.62
C ASP A 246 -7.83 4.76 -32.01
N GLY A 247 -7.80 3.86 -31.03
CA GLY A 247 -7.67 2.42 -31.22
C GLY A 247 -6.22 1.93 -31.24
N GLN A 248 -5.22 2.80 -31.04
CA GLN A 248 -3.85 2.35 -30.87
C GLN A 248 -3.73 1.49 -29.62
N VAL A 249 -3.45 0.20 -29.80
CA VAL A 249 -3.19 -0.75 -28.71
C VAL A 249 -1.77 -0.56 -28.21
N LEU A 250 -1.63 -0.27 -26.91
CA LEU A 250 -0.33 -0.12 -26.27
C LEU A 250 0.12 -1.42 -25.57
N HIS A 251 -0.84 -2.23 -25.11
CA HIS A 251 -0.55 -3.51 -24.45
C HIS A 251 -1.65 -4.56 -24.69
N MET A 252 -1.25 -5.84 -24.65
CA MET A 252 -2.14 -7.00 -24.71
C MET A 252 -1.79 -7.94 -23.55
N VAL A 253 -2.82 -8.41 -22.85
CA VAL A 253 -2.71 -9.30 -21.67
C VAL A 253 -2.13 -10.67 -22.03
#